data_AF-A0A178IN93-F1
#
_entry.id   AF-A0A178IN93-F1
#
_cell.length_a   1.000
_cell.length_b   1.000
_cell.length_c   1.000
_cell.angle_alpha   90.00
_cell.angle_beta   90.00
_cell.angle_gamma   90.00
#
_symmetry.space_group_name_H-M   'P 1'
#
loop_
_entity.id
_entity.type
_entity.pdbx_description
1 polymer ?
#
loop_
_entity_poly.entity_id
_entity_poly.type
_entity_poly.pdbx_seq_one_letter_code
_entity_poly.pdbx_strand_id
1 'polypeptide(L)'
;MQSDKLKDALKLTDTQFPILNNIVGYPKQTAVAAAAQAGNLHNFKVRDINGDNFDLASLKGKKVLVVNVASKCGLTKQYTQLQALYKKYGPDKFAIIGFPANNFGKQEPGTDAEIKEFCTTSYSVTFPMMSKISVKGDDIHPLYAWLTQAAANGKQDAPVTWNFQKFLIDENGNWAGVVPPKTTPDSEIITNWIEGRSAVN
;
A
#
# COMPACT_ATOMS: atom_id res chain seq x y z
N MET A 1 1.08 9.19 -24.48
CA MET A 1 1.75 8.85 -25.77
C MET A 1 2.13 7.37 -25.91
N GLN A 2 2.77 6.71 -24.92
CA GLN A 2 2.98 5.25 -24.96
C GLN A 2 1.74 4.45 -24.49
N SER A 3 1.02 4.95 -23.47
CA SER A 3 -0.24 4.36 -22.98
C SER A 3 -1.33 4.29 -24.04
N ASP A 4 -1.48 5.37 -24.82
CA ASP A 4 -2.57 5.51 -25.80
C ASP A 4 -2.31 4.61 -27.00
N LYS A 5 -1.04 4.46 -27.42
CA LYS A 5 -0.64 3.48 -28.43
C LYS A 5 -0.90 2.03 -27.99
N LEU A 6 -0.75 1.72 -26.70
CA LEU A 6 -1.02 0.37 -26.17
C LEU A 6 -2.52 0.11 -26.01
N LYS A 7 -3.31 1.13 -25.62
CA LYS A 7 -4.79 1.10 -25.65
C LYS A 7 -5.30 0.77 -27.04
N ASP A 8 -4.80 1.52 -28.03
CA ASP A 8 -5.23 1.41 -29.42
C ASP A 8 -4.80 0.08 -30.06
N ALA A 9 -3.58 -0.39 -29.77
CA ALA A 9 -3.07 -1.66 -30.28
C ALA A 9 -3.86 -2.88 -29.76
N LEU A 10 -4.41 -2.79 -28.54
CA LEU A 10 -5.13 -3.89 -27.89
C LEU A 10 -6.66 -3.74 -27.96
N LYS A 11 -7.18 -2.65 -28.55
CA LYS A 11 -8.62 -2.35 -28.68
C LYS A 11 -9.39 -2.42 -27.36
N LEU A 12 -8.78 -1.94 -26.29
CA LEU A 12 -9.34 -2.00 -24.94
C LEU A 12 -10.18 -0.76 -24.66
N THR A 13 -11.33 -0.93 -24.02
CA THR A 13 -12.11 0.20 -23.53
C THR A 13 -11.42 0.87 -22.34
N ASP A 14 -11.78 2.12 -22.05
CA ASP A 14 -11.26 2.84 -20.86
C ASP A 14 -11.56 2.13 -19.54
N THR A 15 -12.54 1.22 -19.52
CA THR A 15 -12.85 0.35 -18.37
C THR A 15 -12.03 -0.94 -18.33
N GLN A 16 -11.53 -1.42 -19.47
CA GLN A 16 -10.70 -2.64 -19.56
C GLN A 16 -9.20 -2.36 -19.41
N PHE A 17 -8.75 -1.16 -19.80
CA PHE A 17 -7.34 -0.79 -19.71
C PHE A 17 -6.74 -0.82 -18.29
N PRO A 18 -7.45 -0.37 -17.24
CA PRO A 18 -6.97 -0.47 -15.86
C PRO A 18 -6.83 -1.92 -15.38
N ILE A 19 -7.68 -2.82 -15.90
CA ILE A 19 -7.71 -4.23 -15.51
C ILE A 19 -6.50 -4.98 -16.10
N LEU A 20 -6.15 -4.70 -17.36
CA LEU A 20 -5.01 -5.34 -18.03
C LEU A 20 -3.65 -4.86 -17.51
N ASN A 21 -3.53 -3.59 -17.11
CA ASN A 21 -2.28 -3.10 -16.50
C ASN A 21 -2.02 -3.65 -15.10
N ASN A 22 -3.03 -4.20 -14.41
CA ASN A 22 -2.80 -4.93 -13.16
C ASN A 22 -2.21 -6.33 -13.38
N ILE A 23 -2.20 -6.83 -14.62
CA ILE A 23 -1.66 -8.13 -15.02
C ILE A 23 -0.29 -7.98 -15.72
N VAL A 24 -0.11 -6.89 -16.46
CA VAL A 24 1.13 -6.55 -17.19
C VAL A 24 1.78 -5.35 -16.49
N GLY A 25 2.97 -5.55 -15.91
CA GLY A 25 3.66 -4.55 -15.07
C GLY A 25 3.61 -3.11 -15.63
N TYR A 26 3.41 -2.13 -14.74
CA TYR A 26 3.30 -0.73 -15.11
C TYR A 26 4.68 -0.13 -15.36
N PRO A 27 5.00 0.36 -16.58
CA PRO A 27 6.23 1.10 -16.77
C PRO A 27 6.22 2.35 -15.87
N LYS A 28 7.33 2.59 -15.18
CA LYS A 28 7.50 3.66 -14.17
C LYS A 28 6.91 5.00 -14.58
N GLN A 29 7.13 5.46 -15.80
CA GLN A 29 6.61 6.76 -16.27
C GLN A 29 5.07 6.79 -16.32
N THR A 30 4.45 5.69 -16.71
CA THR A 30 2.98 5.54 -16.73
C THR A 30 2.42 5.45 -15.31
N ALA A 31 3.14 4.79 -14.39
CA ALA A 31 2.77 4.72 -12.99
C ALA A 31 2.75 6.11 -12.32
N VAL A 32 3.73 6.96 -12.62
CA VAL A 32 3.81 8.33 -12.08
C VAL A 32 2.70 9.23 -12.61
N ALA A 33 2.40 9.15 -13.91
CA ALA A 33 1.29 9.91 -14.48
C ALA A 33 -0.07 9.51 -13.88
N ALA A 34 -0.31 8.20 -13.74
CA ALA A 34 -1.51 7.69 -13.08
C ALA A 34 -1.58 8.08 -11.60
N ALA A 35 -0.45 8.05 -10.89
CA ALA A 35 -0.31 8.46 -9.50
C ALA A 35 -0.63 9.96 -9.29
N ALA A 36 -0.08 10.83 -10.14
CA ALA A 36 -0.32 12.27 -10.07
C ALA A 36 -1.80 12.63 -10.37
N GLN A 37 -2.44 11.91 -11.29
CA GLN A 37 -3.86 12.11 -11.61
C GLN A 37 -4.79 11.68 -10.46
N ALA A 38 -4.37 10.71 -9.65
CA ALA A 38 -5.16 10.24 -8.51
C ALA A 38 -5.23 11.30 -7.39
N GLY A 39 -4.18 12.09 -7.16
CA GLY A 39 -4.15 13.16 -6.15
C GLY A 39 -4.12 12.68 -4.69
N ASN A 40 -4.99 11.74 -4.30
CA ASN A 40 -5.07 11.17 -2.95
C ASN A 40 -5.41 9.66 -2.96
N LEU A 41 -5.33 9.02 -1.79
CA LEU A 41 -5.55 7.58 -1.62
C LEU A 41 -6.91 7.09 -2.13
N HIS A 42 -7.96 7.89 -1.97
CA HIS A 42 -9.34 7.49 -2.25
C HIS A 42 -9.64 7.32 -3.75
N ASN A 43 -8.73 7.75 -4.63
CA ASN A 43 -8.89 7.63 -6.07
C ASN A 43 -8.22 6.37 -6.65
N PHE A 44 -7.64 5.51 -5.80
CA PHE A 44 -7.06 4.24 -6.22
C PHE A 44 -8.03 3.08 -6.03
N LYS A 45 -7.96 2.13 -6.96
CA LYS A 45 -8.57 0.80 -6.85
C LYS A 45 -7.46 -0.23 -6.93
N VAL A 46 -7.52 -1.22 -6.04
CA VAL A 46 -6.54 -2.31 -5.96
C VAL A 46 -7.28 -3.65 -5.92
N ARG A 47 -6.53 -4.77 -5.95
CA ARG A 47 -7.10 -6.08 -5.66
C ARG A 47 -6.81 -6.46 -4.22
N ASP A 48 -7.80 -7.01 -3.53
CA ASP A 48 -7.58 -7.63 -2.23
C ASP A 48 -6.85 -8.98 -2.38
N ILE A 49 -6.45 -9.59 -1.27
CA ILE A 49 -5.72 -10.87 -1.29
C ILE A 49 -6.57 -12.07 -1.78
N ASN A 50 -7.87 -11.90 -1.96
CA ASN A 50 -8.76 -12.89 -2.58
C ASN A 50 -8.88 -12.67 -4.09
N GLY A 51 -8.37 -11.55 -4.60
CA GLY A 51 -8.49 -11.13 -5.98
C GLY A 51 -9.74 -10.28 -6.25
N ASP A 52 -10.50 -9.87 -5.25
CA ASP A 52 -11.64 -9.00 -5.45
C ASP A 52 -11.20 -7.54 -5.58
N ASN A 53 -11.99 -6.72 -6.28
CA ASN A 53 -11.70 -5.29 -6.37
C ASN A 53 -11.93 -4.64 -5.00
N PHE A 54 -10.93 -3.90 -4.53
CA PHE A 54 -11.00 -3.08 -3.33
C PHE A 54 -10.89 -1.61 -3.74
N ASP A 55 -11.99 -0.87 -3.57
CA ASP A 55 -12.01 0.58 -3.80
C ASP A 55 -11.51 1.30 -2.54
N LEU A 56 -10.37 2.00 -2.63
CA LEU A 56 -9.82 2.72 -1.48
C LEU A 56 -10.70 3.91 -1.07
N ALA A 57 -11.67 4.34 -1.90
CA ALA A 57 -12.70 5.30 -1.49
C ALA A 57 -13.55 4.81 -0.32
N SER A 58 -13.63 3.50 -0.08
CA SER A 58 -14.30 2.91 1.10
C SER A 58 -13.62 3.26 2.43
N LEU A 59 -12.39 3.79 2.39
CA LEU A 59 -11.62 4.20 3.57
C LEU A 59 -11.82 5.67 3.95
N LYS A 60 -12.68 6.42 3.24
CA LYS A 60 -12.99 7.83 3.55
C LYS A 60 -13.38 8.02 5.02
N GLY A 61 -12.81 9.04 5.66
CA GLY A 61 -13.04 9.34 7.08
C GLY A 61 -12.18 8.53 8.05
N LYS A 62 -11.30 7.65 7.55
CA LYS A 62 -10.38 6.84 8.37
C LYS A 62 -8.95 7.30 8.16
N LYS A 63 -8.17 7.36 9.24
CA LYS A 63 -6.70 7.35 9.12
C LYS A 63 -6.26 5.98 8.61
N VAL A 64 -5.39 5.93 7.61
CA VAL A 64 -4.94 4.66 7.00
C VAL A 64 -3.43 4.50 7.16
N LEU A 65 -3.03 3.38 7.73
CA LEU A 65 -1.63 2.93 7.75
C LEU A 65 -1.40 1.96 6.60
N VAL A 66 -0.71 2.41 5.55
CA VAL A 66 -0.34 1.57 4.41
C VAL A 66 1.01 0.93 4.68
N VAL A 67 1.13 -0.40 4.56
CA VAL A 67 2.37 -1.12 4.89
C VAL A 67 2.76 -2.09 3.78
N ASN A 68 3.99 -2.03 3.27
CA ASN A 68 4.52 -3.11 2.42
C ASN A 68 5.02 -4.25 3.32
N VAL A 69 4.58 -5.47 3.08
CA VAL A 69 4.82 -6.60 3.98
C VAL A 69 5.51 -7.76 3.27
N ALA A 70 6.15 -8.63 4.06
CA ALA A 70 6.85 -9.83 3.59
C ALA A 70 6.77 -10.95 4.64
N SER A 71 6.51 -12.19 4.24
CA SER A 71 6.42 -13.34 5.16
C SER A 71 7.78 -13.83 5.66
N LYS A 72 8.83 -13.79 4.83
CA LYS A 72 10.17 -14.33 5.13
C LYS A 72 11.18 -13.24 5.51
N CYS A 73 10.75 -12.22 6.24
CA CYS A 73 11.56 -11.09 6.66
C CYS A 73 11.95 -11.18 8.14
N GLY A 74 13.11 -10.65 8.53
CA GLY A 74 13.47 -10.49 9.95
C GLY A 74 12.53 -9.56 10.73
N LEU A 75 11.71 -8.76 10.03
CA LEU A 75 10.70 -7.88 10.59
C LEU A 75 9.29 -8.48 10.59
N THR A 76 9.09 -9.72 10.12
CA THR A 76 7.76 -10.34 10.02
C THR A 76 7.00 -10.36 11.35
N LYS A 77 7.72 -10.44 12.49
CA LYS A 77 7.12 -10.34 13.82
C LYS A 77 6.31 -9.06 14.06
N GLN A 78 6.50 -8.02 13.27
CA GLN A 78 5.69 -6.80 13.34
C GLN A 78 4.22 -7.02 12.98
N TYR A 79 3.85 -8.12 12.31
CA TYR A 79 2.44 -8.48 12.10
C TYR A 79 1.66 -8.57 13.42
N THR A 80 2.27 -9.11 14.48
CA THR A 80 1.66 -9.15 15.82
C THR A 80 1.34 -7.74 16.34
N GLN A 81 2.27 -6.80 16.16
CA GLN A 81 2.09 -5.41 16.60
C GLN A 81 1.09 -4.66 15.72
N LEU A 82 1.10 -4.88 14.40
CA LEU A 82 0.10 -4.34 13.47
C LEU A 82 -1.31 -4.84 13.83
N GLN A 83 -1.45 -6.13 14.11
CA GLN A 83 -2.73 -6.72 14.50
C GLN A 83 -3.23 -6.18 15.84
N ALA A 84 -2.35 -6.03 16.83
CA ALA A 84 -2.70 -5.40 18.10
C ALA A 84 -3.12 -3.93 17.93
N LEU A 85 -2.42 -3.18 17.08
CA LEU A 85 -2.74 -1.80 16.75
C LEU A 85 -4.11 -1.69 16.06
N TYR A 86 -4.39 -2.56 15.09
CA TYR A 86 -5.66 -2.60 14.38
C TYR A 86 -6.81 -2.96 15.32
N LYS A 87 -6.62 -3.94 16.22
CA LYS A 87 -7.62 -4.29 17.25
C LYS A 87 -7.92 -3.12 18.18
N LYS A 88 -6.92 -2.29 18.51
CA LYS A 88 -7.06 -1.17 19.45
C LYS A 88 -7.78 0.03 18.83
N TYR A 89 -7.46 0.40 17.59
CA TYR A 89 -7.92 1.66 16.99
C TYR A 89 -8.91 1.48 15.83
N GLY A 90 -8.94 0.31 15.20
CA GLY A 90 -9.82 0.00 14.08
C GLY A 90 -11.11 -0.72 14.50
N PRO A 91 -12.06 -0.93 13.56
CA PRO A 91 -12.00 -0.50 12.16
C PRO A 91 -12.64 0.87 11.91
N ASP A 92 -13.23 1.52 12.90
CA ASP A 92 -14.17 2.64 12.68
C ASP A 92 -13.48 3.89 12.13
N LYS A 93 -12.45 4.39 12.81
CA LYS A 93 -11.71 5.61 12.44
C LYS A 93 -10.27 5.36 11.97
N PHE A 94 -9.84 4.11 11.99
CA PHE A 94 -8.49 3.70 11.63
C PHE A 94 -8.51 2.39 10.85
N ALA A 95 -7.68 2.30 9.82
CA ALA A 95 -7.45 1.08 9.05
C ALA A 95 -5.95 0.82 8.85
N ILE A 96 -5.59 -0.45 8.77
CA ILE A 96 -4.30 -0.89 8.24
C ILE A 96 -4.58 -1.59 6.91
N ILE A 97 -3.80 -1.29 5.87
CA ILE A 97 -3.83 -2.06 4.62
C ILE A 97 -2.43 -2.62 4.33
N GLY A 98 -2.33 -3.95 4.27
CA GLY A 98 -1.08 -4.67 3.99
C GLY A 98 -0.93 -4.97 2.51
N PHE A 99 0.19 -4.58 1.91
CA PHE A 99 0.56 -4.91 0.53
C PHE A 99 1.77 -5.86 0.53
N PRO A 100 1.57 -7.16 0.28
CA PRO A 100 2.67 -8.09 0.09
C PRO A 100 3.57 -7.62 -1.06
N ALA A 101 4.89 -7.68 -0.88
CA ALA A 101 5.85 -7.22 -1.88
C ALA A 101 7.10 -8.11 -1.91
N ASN A 102 7.46 -8.60 -3.10
CA ASN A 102 8.62 -9.49 -3.24
C ASN A 102 9.92 -8.76 -3.64
N ASN A 103 9.91 -7.42 -3.62
CA ASN A 103 11.00 -6.60 -4.15
C ASN A 103 12.30 -6.66 -3.30
N PHE A 104 12.21 -7.07 -2.03
CA PHE A 104 13.32 -7.04 -1.08
C PHE A 104 13.70 -8.45 -0.63
N GLY A 105 14.90 -8.90 -1.03
CA GLY A 105 15.43 -10.21 -0.66
C GLY A 105 14.60 -11.40 -1.12
N LYS A 106 13.65 -11.20 -2.05
CA LYS A 106 12.66 -12.21 -2.46
C LYS A 106 11.92 -12.85 -1.26
N GLN A 107 11.59 -12.02 -0.27
CA GLN A 107 11.03 -12.46 1.02
C GLN A 107 9.50 -12.66 1.03
N GLU A 108 8.84 -12.49 -0.12
CA GLU A 108 7.41 -12.77 -0.30
C GLU A 108 7.15 -13.58 -1.60
N PRO A 109 7.76 -14.79 -1.72
CA PRO A 109 7.73 -15.56 -2.95
C PRO A 109 6.36 -16.20 -3.25
N GLY A 110 5.54 -16.43 -2.22
CA GLY A 110 4.27 -17.16 -2.32
C GLY A 110 3.19 -16.42 -3.12
N THR A 111 2.16 -17.16 -3.52
CA THR A 111 0.92 -16.66 -4.11
C THR A 111 0.06 -15.94 -3.08
N ASP A 112 -0.93 -15.17 -3.52
CA ASP A 112 -1.86 -14.47 -2.61
C ASP A 112 -2.54 -15.44 -1.62
N ALA A 113 -2.91 -16.64 -2.08
CA ALA A 113 -3.49 -17.68 -1.21
C ALA A 113 -2.51 -18.17 -0.13
N GLU A 114 -1.25 -18.45 -0.49
CA GLU A 114 -0.22 -18.86 0.47
C GLU A 114 0.10 -17.75 1.48
N ILE A 115 0.13 -16.49 1.02
CA ILE A 115 0.38 -15.33 1.87
C ILE A 115 -0.78 -15.12 2.85
N LYS A 116 -2.03 -15.24 2.37
CA LYS A 116 -3.23 -15.15 3.21
C LYS A 116 -3.22 -16.21 4.30
N GLU A 117 -2.92 -17.46 3.92
CA GLU A 117 -2.81 -18.59 4.85
C GLU A 117 -1.74 -18.31 5.90
N PHE A 118 -0.54 -17.87 5.47
CA PHE A 118 0.54 -17.51 6.39
C PHE A 118 0.12 -16.44 7.40
N CYS A 119 -0.46 -15.33 6.92
CA CYS A 119 -0.84 -14.20 7.77
C CYS A 119 -1.96 -14.57 8.76
N THR A 120 -2.92 -15.38 8.32
CA THR A 120 -4.04 -15.83 9.15
C THR A 120 -3.55 -16.82 10.21
N THR A 121 -2.84 -17.87 9.80
CA THR A 121 -2.49 -18.99 10.67
C THR A 121 -1.35 -18.64 11.62
N SER A 122 -0.39 -17.80 11.19
CA SER A 122 0.77 -17.46 12.02
C SER A 122 0.58 -16.22 12.90
N TYR A 123 -0.29 -15.29 12.50
CA TYR A 123 -0.41 -13.98 13.15
C TYR A 123 -1.85 -13.53 13.42
N SER A 124 -2.85 -14.31 13.01
CA SER A 124 -4.27 -13.97 13.17
C SER A 124 -4.60 -12.58 12.63
N VAL A 125 -4.02 -12.22 11.48
CA VAL A 125 -4.24 -10.92 10.83
C VAL A 125 -5.72 -10.79 10.43
N THR A 126 -6.35 -9.69 10.85
CA THR A 126 -7.74 -9.37 10.49
C THR A 126 -7.88 -8.02 9.79
N PHE A 127 -6.81 -7.25 9.66
CA PHE A 127 -6.82 -6.05 8.83
C PHE A 127 -6.78 -6.43 7.33
N PRO A 128 -7.32 -5.59 6.44
CA PRO A 128 -7.32 -5.86 5.00
C PRO A 128 -5.92 -6.13 4.44
N MET A 129 -5.80 -7.25 3.73
CA MET A 129 -4.61 -7.65 2.98
C MET A 129 -4.91 -7.56 1.49
N MET A 130 -3.98 -6.99 0.73
CA MET A 130 -4.09 -6.79 -0.71
C MET A 130 -3.36 -7.87 -1.48
N SER A 131 -3.63 -7.98 -2.79
CA SER A 131 -2.81 -8.77 -3.70
C SER A 131 -1.36 -8.30 -3.67
N LYS A 132 -0.43 -9.23 -3.93
CA LYS A 132 0.99 -8.90 -4.07
C LYS A 132 1.23 -7.92 -5.21
N ILE A 133 1.99 -6.85 -4.94
CA ILE A 133 2.34 -5.82 -5.94
C ILE A 133 3.84 -5.47 -5.87
N SER A 134 4.34 -4.80 -6.92
CA SER A 134 5.66 -4.20 -6.90
C SER A 134 5.63 -2.82 -6.24
N VAL A 135 6.52 -2.59 -5.29
CA VAL A 135 6.60 -1.32 -4.53
C VAL A 135 7.84 -0.48 -4.90
N LYS A 136 8.66 -0.96 -5.84
CA LYS A 136 9.85 -0.26 -6.36
C LYS A 136 10.27 -0.81 -7.70
N GLY A 137 11.08 -0.04 -8.42
CA GLY A 137 11.63 -0.45 -9.72
C GLY A 137 10.76 0.02 -10.87
N ASP A 138 11.01 -0.54 -12.06
CA ASP A 138 10.36 -0.10 -13.28
C ASP A 138 8.91 -0.58 -13.41
N ASP A 139 8.53 -1.59 -12.63
CA ASP A 139 7.19 -2.18 -12.54
C ASP A 139 6.39 -1.67 -11.33
N ILE A 140 6.84 -0.59 -10.67
CA ILE A 140 6.21 -0.03 -9.47
C ILE A 140 4.71 0.24 -9.69
N HIS A 141 3.89 -0.21 -8.74
CA HIS A 141 2.45 0.02 -8.78
C HIS A 141 2.12 1.52 -8.64
N PRO A 142 1.12 2.07 -9.37
CA PRO A 142 0.75 3.49 -9.31
C PRO A 142 0.51 4.03 -7.90
N LEU A 143 -0.14 3.25 -7.02
CA LEU A 143 -0.31 3.62 -5.60
C LEU A 143 1.05 3.85 -4.91
N TYR A 144 2.03 2.96 -5.10
CA TYR A 144 3.34 3.12 -4.49
C TYR A 144 4.18 4.21 -5.18
N ALA A 145 3.97 4.46 -6.47
CA ALA A 145 4.54 5.65 -7.11
C ALA A 145 4.02 6.94 -6.45
N TRP A 146 2.72 7.03 -6.15
CA TRP A 146 2.14 8.14 -5.39
C TRP A 146 2.73 8.24 -3.98
N LEU A 147 2.75 7.15 -3.22
CA LEU A 147 3.26 7.13 -1.84
C LEU A 147 4.74 7.57 -1.74
N THR A 148 5.54 7.31 -2.77
CA THR A 148 7.00 7.42 -2.71
C THR A 148 7.59 8.62 -3.43
N GLN A 149 6.83 9.36 -4.25
CA GLN A 149 7.37 10.44 -5.09
C GLN A 149 6.71 11.79 -4.82
N ALA A 150 7.52 12.80 -4.49
CA ALA A 150 7.07 14.15 -4.17
C ALA A 150 6.20 14.75 -5.28
N ALA A 151 6.56 14.51 -6.54
CA ALA A 151 5.83 15.00 -7.71
C ALA A 151 4.40 14.45 -7.81
N ALA A 152 4.12 13.29 -7.21
CA ALA A 152 2.80 12.65 -7.24
C ALA A 152 2.00 12.90 -5.96
N ASN A 153 2.64 12.86 -4.78
CA ASN A 153 1.95 13.11 -3.50
C ASN A 153 1.91 14.59 -3.07
N GLY A 154 2.67 15.47 -3.72
CA GLY A 154 2.74 16.91 -3.41
C GLY A 154 3.42 17.24 -2.07
N LYS A 155 4.15 16.29 -1.47
CA LYS A 155 4.77 16.42 -0.14
C LYS A 155 6.27 16.16 -0.17
N GLN A 156 6.70 14.91 -0.33
CA GLN A 156 8.11 14.55 -0.31
C GLN A 156 8.39 13.21 -0.98
N ASP A 157 9.66 13.00 -1.34
CA ASP A 157 10.15 11.71 -1.79
C ASP A 157 10.36 10.78 -0.59
N ALA A 158 9.85 9.57 -0.70
CA ALA A 158 9.85 8.56 0.34
C ALA A 158 10.02 7.15 -0.24
N PRO A 159 11.13 6.87 -0.95
CA PRO A 159 11.36 5.56 -1.57
C PRO A 159 11.26 4.43 -0.54
N VAL A 160 10.68 3.30 -0.94
CA VAL A 160 10.63 2.12 -0.06
C VAL A 160 12.04 1.56 0.08
N THR A 161 12.59 1.59 1.29
CA THR A 161 13.95 1.11 1.56
C THR A 161 14.00 -0.37 1.92
N TRP A 162 12.93 -0.91 2.50
CA TRP A 162 12.82 -2.32 2.87
C TRP A 162 11.37 -2.77 3.09
N ASN A 163 11.17 -4.05 3.40
CA ASN A 163 9.91 -4.58 3.91
C ASN A 163 9.51 -3.88 5.22
N PHE A 164 8.22 -3.74 5.47
CA PHE A 164 7.60 -3.09 6.63
C PHE A 164 7.80 -1.58 6.70
N GLN A 165 8.03 -0.87 5.59
CA GLN A 165 7.86 0.60 5.61
C GLN A 165 6.38 0.93 5.76
N LYS A 166 6.05 1.99 6.49
CA LYS A 166 4.67 2.44 6.65
C LYS A 166 4.47 3.84 6.10
N PHE A 167 3.31 4.08 5.51
CA PHE A 167 2.87 5.40 5.09
C PHE A 167 1.61 5.78 5.86
N LEU A 168 1.58 7.01 6.34
CA LEU A 168 0.50 7.58 7.12
C LEU A 168 -0.40 8.38 6.19
N ILE A 169 -1.69 8.07 6.17
CA ILE A 169 -2.69 8.73 5.32
C ILE A 169 -3.80 9.28 6.20
N ASP A 170 -4.09 10.59 6.09
CA ASP A 170 -5.14 11.23 6.86
C ASP A 170 -6.55 10.77 6.44
N GLU A 171 -7.55 11.17 7.22
CA GLU A 171 -8.97 10.85 6.99
C GLU A 171 -9.54 11.34 5.65
N ASN A 172 -8.87 12.30 5.00
CA ASN A 172 -9.23 12.84 3.70
C ASN A 172 -8.51 12.11 2.55
N GLY A 173 -7.64 11.15 2.87
CA GLY A 173 -6.87 10.35 1.92
C GLY A 173 -5.53 10.97 1.55
N ASN A 174 -5.12 12.08 2.20
CA ASN A 174 -3.88 12.77 1.86
C ASN A 174 -2.68 12.11 2.54
N TRP A 175 -1.54 12.19 1.86
CA TRP A 175 -0.26 11.76 2.41
C TRP A 175 0.11 12.61 3.63
N ALA A 176 0.35 11.97 4.77
CA ALA A 176 0.64 12.61 6.06
C ALA A 176 2.02 12.26 6.62
N GLY A 177 2.66 11.18 6.16
CA GLY A 177 3.96 10.79 6.67
C GLY A 177 4.48 9.46 6.14
N VAL A 178 5.76 9.20 6.41
CA VAL A 178 6.40 7.90 6.20
C VAL A 178 7.14 7.50 7.47
N VAL A 179 7.08 6.22 7.81
CA VAL A 179 7.74 5.64 8.99
C VAL A 179 8.68 4.53 8.54
N PRO A 180 9.98 4.59 8.89
CA PRO A 180 10.97 3.63 8.44
C PRO A 180 10.68 2.18 8.86
N PRO A 181 11.17 1.18 8.10
CA PRO A 181 10.97 -0.25 8.37
C PRO A 181 11.19 -0.71 9.82
N LYS A 182 12.28 -0.25 10.45
CA LYS A 182 12.70 -0.69 11.79
C LYS A 182 11.87 -0.09 12.92
N THR A 183 11.15 1.01 12.67
CA THR A 183 10.26 1.60 13.65
C THR A 183 9.07 0.67 13.88
N THR A 184 8.81 0.33 15.13
CA THR A 184 7.74 -0.62 15.47
C THR A 184 6.35 0.01 15.27
N PRO A 185 5.33 -0.79 14.91
CA PRO A 185 3.97 -0.29 14.71
C PRO A 185 3.34 0.39 15.94
N ASP A 186 3.78 0.04 17.14
CA ASP A 186 3.33 0.59 18.43
C ASP A 186 4.12 1.82 18.89
N SER A 187 5.09 2.30 18.09
CA SER A 187 5.87 3.50 18.41
C SER A 187 4.98 4.73 18.61
N GLU A 188 5.46 5.68 19.42
CA GLU A 188 4.79 6.96 19.67
C GLU A 188 4.54 7.75 18.40
N ILE A 189 5.40 7.63 17.38
CA ILE A 189 5.20 8.26 16.07
C ILE A 189 3.85 7.85 15.48
N ILE A 190 3.54 6.55 15.50
CA ILE A 190 2.31 6.01 14.91
C ILE A 190 1.13 6.23 15.85
N THR A 191 1.27 5.94 17.15
CA THR A 191 0.16 6.05 18.10
C THR A 191 -0.28 7.49 18.33
N ASN A 192 0.66 8.44 18.43
CA ASN A 192 0.34 9.87 18.51
C ASN A 192 -0.34 10.36 17.23
N TRP A 193 0.14 9.94 16.06
CA TRP A 193 -0.52 10.27 14.80
C TRP A 193 -1.94 9.75 14.74
N ILE A 194 -2.20 8.49 15.13
CA ILE A 194 -3.56 7.93 15.17
C ILE A 194 -4.45 8.77 16.09
N GLU A 195 -3.97 9.07 17.30
CA GLU A 195 -4.70 9.81 18.33
C GLU A 195 -4.81 11.32 18.08
N GLY A 196 -4.13 11.84 17.06
CA GLY A 196 -4.12 13.28 16.75
C GLY A 196 -3.30 14.11 17.73
N ARG A 197 -2.35 13.50 18.44
CA ARG A 197 -1.39 14.20 19.30
C ARG A 197 -0.25 14.75 18.46
N SER A 198 0.24 15.94 18.79
CA SER A 198 1.47 16.48 18.19
C SER A 198 2.65 15.56 18.53
N ALA A 199 3.57 15.35 17.58
CA ALA A 199 4.81 14.64 17.87
C ALA A 199 5.54 15.38 19.00
N VAL A 200 5.93 14.65 20.05
CA VAL A 200 6.82 15.19 21.09
C VAL A 200 8.16 15.43 20.40
N ASN A 201 8.57 16.70 20.34
CA ASN A 201 9.85 17.13 19.75
C ASN A 201 11.04 16.59 20.55
#